data_AF-A0A6G2K943-F1
#
_entry.id   AF-A0A6G2K943-F1
#
_cell.length_a   1.000
_cell.length_b   1.000
_cell.length_c   1.000
_cell.angle_alpha   90.00
_cell.angle_beta   90.00
_cell.angle_gamma   90.00
#
_symmetry.space_group_name_H-M   'P 1'
#
loop_
_entity.id
_entity.type
_entity.pdbx_description
1 polymer ?
#
loop_
_entity_poly.entity_id
_entity_poly.type
_entity_poly.pdbx_seq_one_letter_code
_entity_poly.pdbx_strand_id
1 'polypeptide(L)'
;MEKTSGIPYGIPHSALISTILGMMVLSFPLGAYVVFYSDVGQSITFQVPASHIALFGAESYGILPPFIELGDLFVVLWTVYVIFFTIALLGPDRNILVSLKERVLGVTHTTNYMIHALSWFAILVLASTVIDLLQGYVGLSITPPDIGNDLVQFYLITASPITEELLYRVVLVGVPLFAIYTHKISAGFIARSLWHPARHLHIDDTKKAMYVVVIVGVVFGMSHVVFDDSWGVAKLAQAIVSGIILGYVYYRYGFVCALLIHWATNYFIYSYGHFVAHVGDWGITEAFEQPFFGTIQIIIAAAGALTIIIMIVQRTNIISRYR
;
A
#
# COMPACT_ATOMS: atom_id res chain seq x y z
N MET A 1 -33.15 -2.87 14.78
CA MET A 1 -32.20 -3.72 14.03
C MET A 1 -32.83 -4.04 12.70
N GLU A 2 -32.67 -3.17 11.72
CA GLU A 2 -33.29 -3.37 10.41
C GLU A 2 -32.34 -4.23 9.58
N LYS A 3 -32.72 -5.49 9.38
CA LYS A 3 -32.04 -6.40 8.46
C LYS A 3 -32.34 -5.87 7.06
N THR A 4 -31.57 -4.89 6.59
CA THR A 4 -31.60 -4.54 5.16
C THR A 4 -31.35 -5.83 4.42
N SER A 5 -32.30 -6.26 3.58
CA SER A 5 -32.19 -7.40 2.69
C SER A 5 -30.86 -7.30 1.95
N GLY A 6 -29.84 -7.94 2.53
CA GLY A 6 -28.44 -7.66 2.25
C GLY A 6 -28.12 -8.23 0.90
N ILE A 7 -27.73 -7.36 -0.01
CA ILE A 7 -27.24 -7.72 -1.32
C ILE A 7 -26.13 -8.77 -1.15
N PRO A 8 -26.14 -9.87 -1.94
CA PRO A 8 -25.33 -11.06 -1.69
C PRO A 8 -23.81 -10.87 -1.91
N TYR A 9 -23.31 -9.63 -1.96
CA TYR A 9 -21.90 -9.33 -2.19
C TYR A 9 -21.02 -9.48 -0.94
N GLY A 10 -21.60 -9.52 0.27
CA GLY A 10 -20.84 -9.61 1.52
C GLY A 10 -20.00 -10.90 1.64
N ILE A 11 -20.56 -12.04 1.23
CA ILE A 11 -19.87 -13.34 1.22
C ILE A 11 -18.73 -13.38 0.19
N PRO A 12 -18.97 -13.14 -1.12
CA PRO A 12 -17.91 -13.21 -2.13
C PRO A 12 -16.82 -12.14 -1.88
N HIS A 13 -17.18 -10.95 -1.38
CA HIS A 13 -16.20 -9.92 -1.02
C HIS A 13 -15.32 -10.38 0.15
N SER A 14 -15.92 -10.94 1.20
CA SER A 14 -15.16 -11.43 2.35
C SER A 14 -14.25 -12.60 1.98
N ALA A 15 -14.68 -13.47 1.06
CA ALA A 15 -13.84 -14.56 0.55
C ALA A 15 -12.61 -14.01 -0.18
N LEU A 16 -12.79 -13.11 -1.15
CA LEU A 16 -11.69 -12.51 -1.90
C LEU A 16 -10.70 -11.75 -0.99
N ILE A 17 -11.22 -10.92 -0.08
CA ILE A 17 -10.40 -10.16 0.87
C ILE A 17 -9.63 -11.10 1.82
N SER A 18 -10.23 -12.21 2.25
CA SER A 18 -9.55 -13.22 3.08
C SER A 18 -8.46 -13.96 2.31
N THR A 19 -8.67 -14.25 1.03
CA THR A 19 -7.64 -14.83 0.16
C THR A 19 -6.45 -13.88 0.02
N ILE A 20 -6.70 -12.60 -0.26
CA ILE A 20 -5.64 -11.58 -0.36
C ILE A 20 -4.91 -11.44 0.98
N LEU A 21 -5.64 -11.43 2.10
CA LEU A 21 -5.05 -11.41 3.42
C LEU A 21 -4.11 -12.61 3.65
N GLY A 22 -4.54 -13.82 3.28
CA GLY A 22 -3.72 -15.03 3.36
C GLY A 22 -2.43 -14.90 2.55
N MET A 23 -2.50 -14.38 1.32
CA MET A 23 -1.33 -14.12 0.49
C MET A 23 -0.39 -13.07 1.11
N MET A 24 -0.93 -11.99 1.67
CA MET A 24 -0.12 -10.99 2.38
C MET A 24 0.60 -11.59 3.61
N VAL A 25 -0.08 -12.44 4.39
CA VAL A 25 0.55 -13.13 5.53
C VAL A 25 1.68 -14.03 5.07
N LEU A 26 1.49 -14.80 3.99
CA LEU A 26 2.51 -15.68 3.42
C LEU A 26 3.70 -14.90 2.84
N SER A 27 3.51 -13.64 2.42
CA SER A 27 4.62 -12.82 1.90
C SER A 27 5.69 -12.48 2.94
N PHE A 28 5.35 -12.46 4.24
CA PHE A 28 6.33 -12.23 5.30
C PHE A 28 7.44 -13.28 5.33
N PRO A 29 7.15 -14.59 5.46
CA PRO A 29 8.19 -15.61 5.39
C PRO A 29 8.80 -15.74 3.99
N LEU A 30 8.06 -15.47 2.90
CA LEU A 30 8.62 -15.49 1.55
C LEU A 30 9.69 -14.42 1.35
N GLY A 31 9.44 -13.17 1.74
CA GLY A 31 10.45 -12.11 1.63
C GLY A 31 11.68 -12.37 2.49
N ALA A 32 11.51 -12.96 3.68
CA ALA A 32 12.64 -13.41 4.50
C ALA A 32 13.43 -14.54 3.82
N TYR A 33 12.75 -15.51 3.22
CA TYR A 33 13.40 -16.55 2.41
C TYR A 33 14.20 -15.94 1.25
N VAL A 34 13.59 -14.99 0.52
CA VAL A 34 14.26 -14.31 -0.60
C VAL A 34 15.55 -13.64 -0.14
N VAL A 35 15.55 -12.91 0.97
CA VAL A 35 16.74 -12.18 1.43
C VAL A 35 17.84 -13.11 1.96
N PHE A 36 17.49 -14.15 2.72
CA PHE A 36 18.47 -14.93 3.49
C PHE A 36 18.85 -16.26 2.85
N TYR A 37 18.02 -16.79 1.97
CA TYR A 37 18.18 -18.14 1.43
C TYR A 37 18.17 -18.20 -0.09
N SER A 38 17.57 -17.21 -0.77
CA SER A 38 17.68 -17.15 -2.22
C SER A 38 18.96 -16.42 -2.62
N ASP A 39 19.69 -16.95 -3.59
CA ASP A 39 20.85 -16.29 -4.21
C ASP A 39 20.42 -15.14 -5.15
N VAL A 40 19.33 -14.42 -4.80
CA VAL A 40 18.72 -13.36 -5.62
C VAL A 40 19.68 -12.21 -5.91
N GLY A 41 20.59 -11.91 -4.97
CA GLY A 41 21.62 -10.89 -5.17
C GLY A 41 22.85 -11.39 -5.93
N GLN A 42 22.94 -12.68 -6.26
CA GLN A 42 24.07 -13.33 -6.92
C GLN A 42 25.42 -13.02 -6.24
N SER A 43 26.16 -12.03 -6.76
CA SER A 43 27.44 -11.58 -6.21
C SER A 43 27.32 -10.71 -4.95
N ILE A 44 26.13 -10.16 -4.69
CA ILE A 44 25.81 -9.36 -3.50
C ILE A 44 24.93 -10.23 -2.60
N THR A 45 25.31 -10.34 -1.32
CA THR A 45 24.54 -11.09 -0.32
C THR A 45 23.98 -10.18 0.76
N PHE A 46 23.13 -10.72 1.64
CA PHE A 46 22.59 -9.98 2.79
C PHE A 46 23.69 -9.51 3.77
N GLN A 47 24.92 -10.02 3.65
CA GLN A 47 26.07 -9.68 4.50
C GLN A 47 26.82 -8.43 4.03
N VAL A 48 26.42 -7.84 2.91
CA VAL A 48 27.06 -6.61 2.43
C VAL A 48 26.87 -5.51 3.48
N PRO A 49 27.93 -4.80 3.90
CA PRO A 49 27.81 -3.73 4.87
C PRO A 49 26.87 -2.65 4.36
N ALA A 50 25.93 -2.25 5.19
CA ALA A 50 24.90 -1.28 4.86
C ALA A 50 25.47 0.10 4.46
N SER A 51 26.70 0.41 4.90
CA SER A 51 27.44 1.61 4.51
C SER A 51 27.74 1.70 3.01
N HIS A 52 27.61 0.61 2.26
CA HIS A 52 27.78 0.57 0.81
C HIS A 52 26.45 0.65 0.04
N ILE A 53 25.33 0.75 0.75
CA ILE A 53 24.00 0.74 0.15
C ILE A 53 23.37 2.11 0.38
N ALA A 54 22.90 2.76 -0.68
CA ALA A 54 22.17 4.01 -0.56
C ALA A 54 20.94 3.81 0.34
N LEU A 55 20.82 4.61 1.41
CA LEU A 55 19.67 4.57 2.30
C LEU A 55 18.78 5.76 1.96
N PHE A 56 17.54 5.47 1.56
CA PHE A 56 16.50 6.49 1.35
C PHE A 56 16.90 7.57 0.33
N GLY A 57 17.59 7.18 -0.75
CA GLY A 57 18.01 8.12 -1.81
C GLY A 57 19.20 9.02 -1.42
N ALA A 58 19.80 8.80 -0.26
CA ALA A 58 21.08 9.38 0.11
C ALA A 58 22.14 8.27 0.19
N GLU A 59 23.32 8.53 -0.34
CA GLU A 59 24.47 7.67 -0.08
C GLU A 59 24.69 7.58 1.44
N SER A 60 24.60 6.37 1.99
CA SER A 60 24.75 6.13 3.43
C SER A 60 26.22 6.08 3.88
N TYR A 61 27.16 6.37 2.96
CA TYR A 61 28.59 6.24 3.17
C TYR A 61 29.01 6.97 4.45
N GLY A 62 29.42 6.19 5.46
CA GLY A 62 29.97 6.67 6.72
C GLY A 62 28.97 7.01 7.83
N ILE A 63 27.65 6.83 7.63
CA ILE A 63 26.65 7.07 8.69
C ILE A 63 26.45 5.83 9.56
N LEU A 64 26.37 4.64 8.94
CA LEU A 64 26.16 3.39 9.66
C LEU A 64 27.50 2.72 10.02
N PRO A 65 27.60 2.11 11.21
CA PRO A 65 28.74 1.26 11.55
C PRO A 65 28.91 0.12 10.53
N PRO A 66 30.16 -0.25 10.19
CA PRO A 66 30.46 -1.23 9.14
C PRO A 66 30.04 -2.66 9.49
N PHE A 67 29.66 -2.93 10.74
CA PHE A 67 29.15 -4.23 11.17
C PHE A 67 27.65 -4.40 10.96
N ILE A 68 26.93 -3.33 10.58
CA ILE A 68 25.51 -3.43 10.22
C ILE A 68 25.44 -3.89 8.77
N GLU A 69 24.82 -5.04 8.56
CA GLU A 69 24.66 -5.66 7.25
C GLU A 69 23.29 -5.30 6.64
N LEU A 70 23.14 -5.52 5.33
CA LEU A 70 21.85 -5.37 4.64
C LEU A 70 20.75 -6.22 5.29
N GLY A 71 21.08 -7.44 5.71
CA GLY A 71 20.19 -8.35 6.40
C GLY A 71 19.65 -7.79 7.71
N ASP A 72 20.48 -7.10 8.49
CA ASP A 72 20.06 -6.46 9.74
C ASP A 72 19.03 -5.37 9.48
N LEU A 73 19.29 -4.52 8.49
CA LEU A 73 18.36 -3.46 8.11
C LEU A 73 17.03 -4.02 7.58
N PHE A 74 17.09 -5.11 6.82
CA PHE A 74 15.91 -5.80 6.36
C PHE A 74 15.09 -6.36 7.52
N VAL A 75 15.71 -7.01 8.53
CA VAL A 75 15.00 -7.53 9.71
C VAL A 75 14.31 -6.42 10.50
N VAL A 76 14.96 -5.26 10.64
CA VAL A 76 14.35 -4.09 11.29
C VAL A 76 13.11 -3.64 10.53
N LEU A 77 13.21 -3.44 9.21
CA LEU A 77 12.08 -3.05 8.36
C LEU A 77 10.95 -4.09 8.40
N TRP A 78 11.30 -5.37 8.26
CA TRP A 78 10.37 -6.49 8.31
C TRP A 78 9.59 -6.49 9.64
N THR A 79 10.30 -6.30 10.76
CA THR A 79 9.69 -6.21 12.10
C THR A 79 8.74 -5.03 12.22
N VAL A 80 9.11 -3.86 11.69
CA VAL A 80 8.25 -2.68 11.65
C VAL A 80 6.95 -3.00 10.90
N TYR A 81 7.02 -3.63 9.73
CA TYR A 81 5.82 -4.00 8.98
C TYR A 81 4.97 -5.06 9.69
N VAL A 82 5.58 -6.05 10.37
CA VAL A 82 4.84 -7.01 11.20
C VAL A 82 4.07 -6.29 12.31
N ILE A 83 4.66 -5.29 12.96
CA ILE A 83 3.99 -4.48 13.99
C ILE A 83 2.79 -3.75 13.38
N PHE A 84 2.97 -3.02 12.28
CA PHE A 84 1.87 -2.29 11.63
C PHE A 84 0.78 -3.21 11.09
N PHE A 85 1.15 -4.36 10.54
CA PHE A 85 0.22 -5.38 10.08
C PHE A 85 -0.61 -5.94 11.24
N THR A 86 0.03 -6.21 12.38
CA THR A 86 -0.64 -6.64 13.61
C THR A 86 -1.60 -5.58 14.14
N ILE A 87 -1.17 -4.32 14.20
CA ILE A 87 -2.05 -3.18 14.55
C ILE A 87 -3.27 -3.15 13.62
N ALA A 88 -3.07 -3.39 12.32
CA ALA A 88 -4.16 -3.36 11.36
C ALA A 88 -5.16 -4.52 11.55
N LEU A 89 -4.69 -5.72 11.89
CA LEU A 89 -5.54 -6.87 12.21
C LEU A 89 -6.40 -6.65 13.45
N LEU A 90 -5.83 -6.02 14.48
CA LEU A 90 -6.54 -5.66 15.71
C LEU A 90 -7.51 -4.49 15.49
N GLY A 91 -7.22 -3.63 14.50
CA GLY A 91 -8.02 -2.50 14.07
C GLY A 91 -7.77 -1.24 14.90
N PRO A 92 -8.53 -0.16 14.66
CA PRO A 92 -8.72 0.86 15.67
C PRO A 92 -9.88 0.52 16.62
N ASP A 93 -10.94 -0.14 16.14
CA ASP A 93 -12.16 -0.39 16.94
C ASP A 93 -12.56 -1.88 16.99
N ARG A 94 -12.48 -2.56 15.83
CA ARG A 94 -12.84 -3.97 15.69
C ARG A 94 -11.66 -4.73 15.09
N ASN A 95 -11.43 -5.95 15.57
CA ASN A 95 -10.50 -6.86 14.91
C ASN A 95 -11.06 -7.38 13.58
N ILE A 96 -10.18 -7.97 12.78
CA ILE A 96 -10.50 -8.47 11.44
C ILE A 96 -11.56 -9.57 11.43
N LEU A 97 -11.55 -10.49 12.40
CA LEU A 97 -12.51 -11.61 12.45
C LEU A 97 -13.93 -11.12 12.71
N VAL A 98 -14.09 -10.19 13.65
CA VAL A 98 -15.38 -9.54 13.93
C VAL A 98 -15.84 -8.77 12.68
N SER A 99 -14.94 -8.06 12.02
CA SER A 99 -15.27 -7.27 10.84
C SER A 99 -15.70 -8.13 9.64
N LEU A 100 -15.04 -9.27 9.42
CA LEU A 100 -15.44 -10.22 8.38
C LEU A 100 -16.81 -10.84 8.68
N LYS A 101 -17.05 -11.24 9.94
CA LYS A 101 -18.36 -11.76 10.38
C LYS A 101 -19.47 -10.74 10.15
N GLU A 102 -19.27 -9.49 10.59
CA GLU A 102 -20.25 -8.41 10.41
C GLU A 102 -20.54 -8.15 8.93
N ARG A 103 -19.52 -8.17 8.07
CA ARG A 103 -19.65 -7.99 6.63
C ARG A 103 -20.45 -9.12 5.96
N VAL A 104 -20.20 -10.37 6.33
CA VAL A 104 -20.99 -11.54 5.88
C VAL A 104 -22.45 -11.40 6.29
N LEU A 105 -22.70 -10.87 7.49
CA LEU A 105 -24.05 -10.62 8.01
C LEU A 105 -24.72 -9.35 7.45
N GLY A 106 -24.04 -8.58 6.59
CA GLY A 106 -24.57 -7.36 5.99
C GLY A 106 -24.57 -6.13 6.91
N VAL A 107 -23.80 -6.15 8.00
CA VAL A 107 -23.66 -5.03 8.93
C VAL A 107 -22.57 -4.07 8.41
N THR A 108 -22.92 -2.79 8.21
CA THR A 108 -22.09 -1.80 7.51
C THR A 108 -21.15 -0.99 8.41
N HIS A 109 -21.00 -1.35 9.69
CA HIS A 109 -20.26 -0.57 10.68
C HIS A 109 -18.76 -0.91 10.80
N THR A 110 -18.20 -1.71 9.89
CA THR A 110 -16.86 -2.27 10.09
C THR A 110 -15.74 -1.23 9.95
N THR A 111 -15.24 -0.74 11.08
CA THR A 111 -14.03 0.10 11.18
C THR A 111 -12.84 -0.77 11.61
N ASN A 112 -12.22 -1.44 10.64
CA ASN A 112 -10.96 -2.15 10.82
C ASN A 112 -9.96 -1.69 9.76
N TYR A 113 -8.72 -1.39 10.21
CA TYR A 113 -7.67 -0.92 9.31
C TYR A 113 -7.37 -1.93 8.20
N MET A 114 -7.26 -3.22 8.53
CA MET A 114 -6.97 -4.26 7.54
C MET A 114 -8.07 -4.41 6.49
N ILE A 115 -9.35 -4.33 6.86
CA ILE A 115 -10.46 -4.33 5.88
C ILE A 115 -10.33 -3.17 4.90
N HIS A 116 -10.03 -1.96 5.41
CA HIS A 116 -9.84 -0.78 4.56
C HIS A 116 -8.59 -0.92 3.69
N ALA A 117 -7.46 -1.34 4.26
CA ALA A 117 -6.22 -1.57 3.54
C ALA A 117 -6.42 -2.57 2.39
N LEU A 118 -6.99 -3.74 2.64
CA LEU A 118 -7.24 -4.76 1.61
C LEU A 118 -8.21 -4.26 0.52
N SER A 119 -9.29 -3.59 0.92
CA SER A 119 -10.30 -3.09 -0.02
C SER A 119 -9.73 -2.02 -0.95
N TRP A 120 -8.94 -1.08 -0.40
CA TRP A 120 -8.35 0.00 -1.17
C TRP A 120 -7.08 -0.40 -1.92
N PHE A 121 -6.30 -1.35 -1.41
CA PHE A 121 -5.24 -2.02 -2.16
C PHE A 121 -5.81 -2.67 -3.42
N ALA A 122 -6.94 -3.37 -3.30
CA ALA A 122 -7.60 -3.98 -4.44
C ALA A 122 -8.11 -2.96 -5.46
N ILE A 123 -8.65 -1.82 -5.01
CA ILE A 123 -9.02 -0.69 -5.88
C ILE A 123 -7.79 -0.11 -6.58
N LEU A 124 -6.67 0.06 -5.87
CA LEU A 124 -5.44 0.60 -6.41
C LEU A 124 -4.90 -0.31 -7.53
N VAL A 125 -4.80 -1.61 -7.29
CA VAL A 125 -4.33 -2.58 -8.30
C VAL A 125 -5.27 -2.64 -9.51
N LEU A 126 -6.59 -2.56 -9.30
CA LEU A 126 -7.54 -2.46 -10.40
C LEU A 126 -7.30 -1.18 -11.23
N ALA A 127 -7.15 -0.02 -10.57
CA ALA A 127 -6.88 1.23 -11.25
C ALA A 127 -5.56 1.18 -12.03
N SER A 128 -4.51 0.63 -11.41
CA SER A 128 -3.20 0.40 -12.03
C SER A 128 -3.31 -0.47 -13.28
N THR A 129 -4.08 -1.56 -13.20
CA THR A 129 -4.29 -2.49 -14.32
C THR A 129 -5.02 -1.80 -15.47
N VAL A 130 -6.06 -1.01 -15.17
CA VAL A 130 -6.78 -0.25 -16.20
C VAL A 130 -5.86 0.79 -16.86
N ILE A 131 -5.04 1.49 -16.09
CA ILE A 131 -4.09 2.47 -16.61
C ILE A 131 -3.07 1.80 -17.53
N ASP A 132 -2.46 0.70 -17.09
CA ASP A 132 -1.46 -0.05 -17.86
C ASP A 132 -2.05 -0.56 -19.19
N LEU A 133 -3.26 -1.13 -19.16
CA LEU A 133 -3.98 -1.52 -20.38
C LEU A 133 -4.21 -0.34 -21.33
N LEU A 134 -4.63 0.81 -20.81
CA LEU A 134 -4.86 2.02 -21.60
C LEU A 134 -3.57 2.58 -22.21
N GLN A 135 -2.48 2.55 -21.45
CA GLN A 135 -1.16 3.01 -21.89
C GLN A 135 -0.54 2.07 -22.94
N GLY A 136 -0.77 0.76 -22.82
CA GLY A 136 -0.36 -0.23 -23.80
C GLY A 136 -0.92 0.04 -25.20
N TYR A 137 -2.16 0.53 -25.32
CA TYR A 137 -2.75 0.89 -26.62
C TYR A 137 -2.05 2.05 -27.34
N VAL A 138 -1.32 2.90 -26.61
CA VAL A 138 -0.54 4.02 -27.17
C VAL A 138 0.97 3.74 -27.18
N GLY A 139 1.37 2.49 -26.93
CA GLY A 139 2.77 2.06 -26.98
C GLY A 139 3.61 2.50 -25.77
N LEU A 140 2.98 2.87 -24.66
CA LEU A 140 3.67 3.17 -23.40
C LEU A 140 3.65 1.92 -22.51
N SER A 141 4.83 1.49 -22.06
CA SER A 141 4.99 0.41 -21.09
C SER A 141 5.67 0.91 -19.82
N ILE A 142 5.23 0.41 -18.66
CA ILE A 142 5.84 0.73 -17.38
C ILE A 142 6.92 -0.31 -17.12
N THR A 143 8.18 0.10 -17.24
CA THR A 143 9.33 -0.75 -16.88
C THR A 143 9.79 -0.43 -15.47
N PRO A 144 9.94 -1.45 -14.59
CA PRO A 144 10.64 -1.28 -13.33
C PRO A 144 12.06 -0.74 -13.53
N PRO A 145 12.59 0.01 -12.56
CA PRO A 145 13.93 0.54 -12.62
C PRO A 145 14.97 -0.56 -12.52
N ASP A 146 15.98 -0.54 -13.39
CA ASP A 146 17.14 -1.42 -13.25
C ASP A 146 18.13 -0.81 -12.25
N ILE A 147 18.16 -1.37 -11.03
CA ILE A 147 19.06 -0.94 -9.95
C ILE A 147 20.33 -1.81 -9.95
N GLY A 148 20.51 -2.69 -10.94
CA GLY A 148 21.69 -3.54 -11.15
C GLY A 148 21.81 -4.73 -10.19
N ASN A 149 21.05 -4.77 -9.09
CA ASN A 149 21.01 -5.91 -8.19
C ASN A 149 19.63 -6.11 -7.55
N ASP A 150 19.06 -7.30 -7.73
CA ASP A 150 17.71 -7.63 -7.28
C ASP A 150 17.55 -7.66 -5.75
N LEU A 151 18.59 -8.07 -5.00
CA LEU A 151 18.55 -8.06 -3.53
C LEU A 151 18.49 -6.61 -3.00
N VAL A 152 19.35 -5.75 -3.54
CA VAL A 152 19.38 -4.32 -3.18
C VAL A 152 18.09 -3.63 -3.60
N GLN A 153 17.60 -3.90 -4.81
CA GLN A 153 16.30 -3.41 -5.27
C GLN A 153 15.19 -3.84 -4.32
N PHE A 154 15.11 -5.12 -3.97
CA PHE A 154 14.07 -5.65 -3.09
C PHE A 154 14.10 -4.99 -1.71
N TYR A 155 15.28 -4.73 -1.16
CA TYR A 155 15.44 -3.95 0.07
C TYR A 155 14.94 -2.50 -0.10
N LEU A 156 15.35 -1.80 -1.16
CA LEU A 156 15.01 -0.39 -1.38
C LEU A 156 13.51 -0.19 -1.55
N ILE A 157 12.85 -1.01 -2.37
CA ILE A 157 11.39 -0.94 -2.54
C ILE A 157 10.64 -1.35 -1.27
N THR A 158 11.25 -2.18 -0.40
CA THR A 158 10.69 -2.52 0.91
C THR A 158 10.82 -1.34 1.89
N ALA A 159 11.91 -0.58 1.81
CA ALA A 159 12.17 0.57 2.67
C ALA A 159 11.35 1.81 2.26
N SER A 160 11.14 2.02 0.96
CA SER A 160 10.55 3.24 0.40
C SER A 160 9.17 3.63 0.95
N PRO A 161 8.23 2.69 1.24
CA PRO A 161 6.91 3.05 1.76
C PRO A 161 6.97 3.80 3.08
N ILE A 162 7.91 3.49 3.98
CA ILE A 162 8.01 4.23 5.26
C ILE A 162 8.33 5.70 4.98
N THR A 163 9.35 5.98 4.18
CA THR A 163 9.77 7.36 3.91
C THR A 163 8.78 8.13 3.07
N GLU A 164 8.22 7.49 2.04
CA GLU A 164 7.26 8.14 1.14
C GLU A 164 5.94 8.40 1.85
N GLU A 165 5.47 7.50 2.71
CA GLU A 165 4.23 7.73 3.46
C GLU A 165 4.43 8.78 4.56
N LEU A 166 5.58 8.82 5.23
CA LEU A 166 5.88 9.90 6.18
C LEU A 166 5.93 11.28 5.48
N LEU A 167 6.64 11.38 4.36
CA LEU A 167 6.75 12.65 3.63
C LEU A 167 5.40 13.07 3.03
N TYR A 168 4.82 12.27 2.16
CA TYR A 168 3.66 12.71 1.41
C TYR A 168 2.37 12.68 2.23
N ARG A 169 2.23 11.75 3.17
CA ARG A 169 0.96 11.59 3.90
C ARG A 169 1.02 12.33 5.22
N VAL A 170 2.03 12.09 6.06
CA VAL A 170 2.12 12.81 7.34
C VAL A 170 2.47 14.27 7.13
N VAL A 171 3.52 14.59 6.37
CA VAL A 171 3.96 15.99 6.18
C VAL A 171 3.09 16.73 5.17
N LEU A 172 2.96 16.24 3.94
CA LEU A 172 2.31 17.02 2.87
C LEU A 172 0.77 16.98 2.87
N VAL A 173 0.13 15.94 3.44
CA VAL A 173 -1.34 15.91 3.63
C VAL A 173 -1.70 16.23 5.08
N GLY A 174 -1.10 15.54 6.04
CA GLY A 174 -1.45 15.58 7.46
C GLY A 174 -1.27 16.94 8.09
N VAL A 175 -0.10 17.56 7.91
CA VAL A 175 0.18 18.88 8.48
C VAL A 175 -0.74 19.96 7.88
N PRO A 176 -0.96 20.05 6.55
CA PRO A 176 -1.94 20.97 5.99
C PRO A 176 -3.37 20.74 6.49
N LEU A 177 -3.84 19.48 6.56
CA LEU A 177 -5.16 19.20 7.14
C LEU A 177 -5.23 19.62 8.61
N PHE A 178 -4.18 19.34 9.39
CA PHE A 178 -4.11 19.80 10.78
C PHE A 178 -4.18 21.33 10.85
N ALA A 179 -3.42 22.05 10.05
CA ALA A 179 -3.41 23.51 10.04
C ALA A 179 -4.79 24.11 9.68
N ILE A 180 -5.53 23.47 8.77
CA ILE A 180 -6.85 23.94 8.33
C ILE A 180 -7.94 23.65 9.38
N TYR A 181 -7.92 22.47 10.02
CA TYR A 181 -9.05 21.97 10.82
C TYR A 181 -8.74 21.83 12.32
N THR A 182 -7.57 22.25 12.78
CA THR A 182 -7.24 22.19 14.21
C THR A 182 -8.11 23.15 15.00
N HIS A 183 -8.58 22.67 16.16
CA HIS A 183 -9.28 23.45 17.17
C HIS A 183 -8.53 23.44 18.52
N LYS A 184 -7.39 22.76 18.57
CA LYS A 184 -6.58 22.57 19.77
C LYS A 184 -5.13 22.29 19.40
N ILE A 185 -4.19 22.92 20.08
CA ILE A 185 -2.77 22.65 19.88
C ILE A 185 -2.22 21.96 21.14
N SER A 186 -1.89 20.69 21.02
CA SER A 186 -1.16 19.92 22.03
C SER A 186 -0.45 18.75 21.36
N ALA A 187 0.73 18.36 21.85
CA ALA A 187 1.53 17.29 21.22
C ALA A 187 0.74 16.00 21.01
N GLY A 188 -0.03 15.57 22.02
CA GLY A 188 -0.85 14.36 21.91
C GLY A 188 -2.02 14.50 20.91
N PHE A 189 -2.58 15.69 20.74
CA PHE A 189 -3.62 15.92 19.73
C PHE A 189 -3.02 15.94 18.32
N ILE A 190 -1.87 16.61 18.12
CA ILE A 190 -1.14 16.59 16.86
C ILE A 190 -0.83 15.14 16.44
N ALA A 191 -0.24 14.35 17.33
CA ALA A 191 0.11 12.96 17.04
C ALA A 191 -1.12 12.13 16.62
N ARG A 192 -2.24 12.24 17.34
CA ARG A 192 -3.48 11.54 16.98
C ARG A 192 -4.07 12.03 15.65
N SER A 193 -4.08 13.34 15.41
CA SER A 193 -4.58 13.91 14.16
C SER A 193 -3.74 13.52 12.95
N LEU A 194 -2.42 13.43 13.10
CA LEU A 194 -1.53 12.92 12.05
C LEU A 194 -1.65 11.39 11.88
N TRP A 195 -1.99 10.66 12.94
CA TRP A 195 -2.24 9.22 12.85
C TRP A 195 -3.53 8.89 12.10
N HIS A 196 -4.61 9.64 12.37
CA HIS A 196 -5.92 9.45 11.72
C HIS A 196 -6.67 10.77 11.57
N PRO A 197 -6.46 11.52 10.46
CA PRO A 197 -7.02 12.85 10.27
C PRO A 197 -8.54 12.91 10.45
N ALA A 198 -9.31 12.15 9.67
CA ALA A 198 -10.78 12.21 9.72
C ALA A 198 -11.41 11.78 11.06
N ARG A 199 -10.67 11.08 11.93
CA ARG A 199 -11.18 10.64 13.24
C ARG A 199 -10.97 11.68 14.34
N HIS A 200 -9.95 12.52 14.20
CA HIS A 200 -9.52 13.44 15.25
C HIS A 200 -9.64 14.91 14.84
N LEU A 201 -9.61 15.20 13.54
CA LEU A 201 -9.95 16.50 12.99
C LEU A 201 -11.44 16.49 12.63
N HIS A 202 -12.18 17.49 13.08
CA HIS A 202 -13.58 17.71 12.70
C HIS A 202 -13.60 18.31 11.28
N ILE A 203 -13.43 17.45 10.27
CA ILE A 203 -13.35 17.88 8.87
C ILE A 203 -14.77 18.07 8.33
N ASP A 204 -15.29 19.27 8.50
CA ASP A 204 -16.65 19.64 8.10
C ASP A 204 -16.77 19.86 6.58
N ASP A 205 -15.73 20.44 5.97
CA ASP A 205 -15.65 20.68 4.53
C ASP A 205 -14.73 19.66 3.86
N THR A 206 -15.31 18.58 3.36
CA THR A 206 -14.54 17.52 2.68
C THR A 206 -13.91 17.96 1.36
N LYS A 207 -14.35 19.07 0.74
CA LYS A 207 -13.82 19.54 -0.55
C LYS A 207 -12.41 20.08 -0.40
N LYS A 208 -12.17 20.90 0.63
CA LYS A 208 -10.84 21.43 0.98
C LYS A 208 -9.85 20.30 1.26
N ALA A 209 -10.27 19.29 2.02
CA ALA A 209 -9.45 18.10 2.25
C ALA A 209 -9.11 17.38 0.94
N MET A 210 -10.07 17.26 0.03
CA MET A 210 -9.81 16.64 -1.27
C MET A 210 -8.89 17.45 -2.17
N TYR A 211 -8.94 18.79 -2.14
CA TYR A 211 -7.98 19.61 -2.89
C TYR A 211 -6.55 19.36 -2.42
N VAL A 212 -6.31 19.27 -1.11
CA VAL A 212 -4.99 18.92 -0.56
C VAL A 212 -4.54 17.55 -1.07
N VAL A 213 -5.40 16.54 -0.98
CA VAL A 213 -5.08 15.17 -1.46
C VAL A 213 -4.75 15.15 -2.95
N VAL A 214 -5.52 15.84 -3.79
CA VAL A 214 -5.29 15.86 -5.25
C VAL A 214 -3.99 16.56 -5.58
N ILE A 215 -3.72 17.72 -4.99
CA ILE A 215 -2.47 18.47 -5.22
C ILE A 215 -1.27 17.61 -4.83
N VAL A 216 -1.29 17.01 -3.64
CA VAL A 216 -0.18 16.16 -3.18
C VAL A 216 -0.04 14.90 -4.03
N GLY A 217 -1.13 14.30 -4.49
CA GLY A 217 -1.10 13.16 -5.40
C GLY A 217 -0.43 13.48 -6.74
N VAL A 218 -0.66 14.69 -7.27
CA VAL A 218 0.05 15.17 -8.47
C VAL A 218 1.54 15.36 -8.19
N VAL A 219 1.91 15.97 -7.05
CA VAL A 219 3.31 16.13 -6.65
C VAL A 219 4.01 14.77 -6.49
N PHE A 220 3.33 13.80 -5.88
CA PHE A 220 3.82 12.42 -5.75
C PHE A 220 4.06 11.76 -7.12
N GLY A 221 3.16 11.95 -8.07
CA GLY A 221 3.37 11.45 -9.43
C GLY A 221 4.53 12.12 -10.15
N MET A 222 4.66 13.45 -10.02
CA MET A 222 5.77 14.19 -10.63
C MET A 222 7.13 13.80 -10.04
N SER A 223 7.21 13.49 -8.75
CA SER A 223 8.49 13.11 -8.13
C SER A 223 9.08 11.84 -8.73
N HIS A 224 8.23 10.92 -9.16
CA HIS A 224 8.61 9.68 -9.83
C HIS A 224 9.15 9.87 -11.26
N VAL A 225 9.09 11.09 -11.81
CA VAL A 225 9.64 11.42 -13.12
C VAL A 225 10.80 12.42 -13.00
N VAL A 226 10.74 13.32 -12.01
CA VAL A 226 11.70 14.43 -11.86
C VAL A 226 12.88 14.09 -10.94
N PHE A 227 12.63 13.30 -9.89
CA PHE A 227 13.64 13.00 -8.86
C PHE A 227 14.05 11.53 -8.84
N ASP A 228 13.28 10.67 -9.49
CA ASP A 228 13.54 9.25 -9.60
C ASP A 228 13.78 8.93 -11.08
N ASP A 229 15.01 9.14 -11.56
CA ASP A 229 15.44 8.88 -12.96
C ASP A 229 15.25 7.41 -13.38
N SER A 230 14.87 6.57 -12.42
CA SER A 230 14.70 5.14 -12.57
C SER A 230 13.34 4.75 -13.18
N TRP A 231 12.32 5.61 -13.06
CA TRP A 231 10.98 5.36 -13.64
C TRP A 231 10.68 6.26 -14.84
N GLY A 232 10.32 5.66 -15.97
CA GLY A 232 9.95 6.41 -17.17
C GLY A 232 8.61 7.16 -17.06
N VAL A 233 8.37 8.06 -18.02
CA VAL A 233 7.14 8.88 -18.13
C VAL A 233 5.85 8.05 -18.09
N ALA A 234 5.91 6.78 -18.54
CA ALA A 234 4.79 5.86 -18.47
C ALA A 234 4.26 5.67 -17.04
N LYS A 235 5.10 5.78 -15.99
CA LYS A 235 4.66 5.64 -14.60
C LYS A 235 3.86 6.84 -14.07
N LEU A 236 3.95 8.01 -14.71
CA LEU A 236 3.36 9.26 -14.20
C LEU A 236 1.87 9.11 -13.88
N ALA A 237 1.07 8.58 -14.80
CA ALA A 237 -0.37 8.42 -14.62
C ALA A 237 -0.70 7.49 -13.44
N GLN A 238 -0.04 6.33 -13.39
CA GLN A 238 -0.21 5.36 -12.30
C GLN A 238 0.22 5.94 -10.95
N ALA A 239 1.34 6.67 -10.90
CA ALA A 239 1.84 7.29 -9.69
C ALA A 239 0.91 8.41 -9.18
N ILE A 240 0.40 9.28 -10.06
CA ILE A 240 -0.60 10.30 -9.68
C ILE A 240 -1.84 9.63 -9.07
N VAL A 241 -2.41 8.63 -9.75
CA VAL A 241 -3.62 7.96 -9.28
C VAL A 241 -3.37 7.24 -7.95
N SER A 242 -2.23 6.56 -7.81
CA SER A 242 -1.83 5.89 -6.56
C SER A 242 -1.64 6.90 -5.42
N GLY A 243 -1.00 8.05 -5.69
CA GLY A 243 -0.82 9.14 -4.72
C GLY A 243 -2.14 9.72 -4.24
N ILE A 244 -3.11 9.91 -5.14
CA ILE A 244 -4.46 10.37 -4.78
C ILE A 244 -5.19 9.33 -3.93
N ILE A 245 -5.15 8.05 -4.32
CA ILE A 245 -5.79 6.95 -3.56
C ILE A 245 -5.18 6.85 -2.16
N LEU A 246 -3.85 6.81 -2.05
CA LEU A 246 -3.15 6.72 -0.77
C LEU A 246 -3.37 7.96 0.10
N GLY A 247 -3.37 9.16 -0.49
CA GLY A 247 -3.71 10.40 0.22
C GLY A 247 -5.14 10.39 0.76
N TYR A 248 -6.11 9.91 -0.03
CA TYR A 248 -7.50 9.74 0.41
C TYR A 248 -7.60 8.72 1.55
N VAL A 249 -6.94 7.57 1.40
CA VAL A 249 -6.96 6.50 2.42
C VAL A 249 -6.33 6.97 3.72
N TYR A 250 -5.20 7.67 3.66
CA TYR A 250 -4.55 8.28 4.81
C TYR A 250 -5.50 9.22 5.55
N TYR A 251 -6.08 10.17 4.81
CA TYR A 251 -7.04 11.14 5.36
C TYR A 251 -8.21 10.42 6.05
N ARG A 252 -8.84 9.45 5.37
CA ARG A 252 -10.11 8.87 5.78
C ARG A 252 -9.98 7.73 6.79
N TYR A 253 -8.94 6.90 6.66
CA TYR A 253 -8.75 5.63 7.37
C TYR A 253 -7.44 5.55 8.14
N GLY A 254 -6.56 6.55 8.06
CA GLY A 254 -5.36 6.70 8.88
C GLY A 254 -4.08 6.17 8.26
N PHE A 255 -2.95 6.50 8.91
CA PHE A 255 -1.59 6.20 8.48
C PHE A 255 -1.35 4.71 8.25
N VAL A 256 -1.80 3.86 9.17
CA VAL A 256 -1.63 2.40 9.09
C VAL A 256 -2.20 1.84 7.77
N CYS A 257 -3.37 2.32 7.35
CA CYS A 257 -3.99 1.87 6.10
C CYS A 257 -3.16 2.27 4.87
N ALA A 258 -2.73 3.53 4.79
CA ALA A 258 -1.95 4.02 3.66
C ALA A 258 -0.59 3.31 3.58
N LEU A 259 0.09 3.16 4.71
CA LEU A 259 1.37 2.44 4.81
C LEU A 259 1.26 0.99 4.35
N LEU A 260 0.24 0.25 4.79
CA LEU A 260 0.08 -1.15 4.39
C LEU A 260 -0.33 -1.33 2.93
N ILE A 261 -1.07 -0.40 2.34
CA ILE A 261 -1.37 -0.44 0.90
C ILE A 261 -0.08 -0.26 0.08
N HIS A 262 0.76 0.70 0.46
CA HIS A 262 2.02 0.95 -0.24
C HIS A 262 3.04 -0.16 0.00
N TRP A 263 3.17 -0.66 1.23
CA TRP A 263 3.91 -1.89 1.52
C TRP A 263 3.42 -3.06 0.65
N ALA A 264 2.11 -3.16 0.43
CA ALA A 264 1.55 -4.22 -0.38
C ALA A 264 1.90 -4.09 -1.87
N THR A 265 1.95 -2.88 -2.44
CA THR A 265 2.38 -2.69 -3.84
C THR A 265 3.86 -2.99 -4.05
N ASN A 266 4.65 -2.99 -2.98
CA ASN A 266 6.10 -3.20 -3.04
C ASN A 266 6.44 -4.58 -2.46
N TYR A 267 6.69 -4.67 -1.15
CA TYR A 267 7.15 -5.88 -0.47
C TYR A 267 6.28 -7.11 -0.77
N PHE A 268 4.95 -7.02 -0.67
CA PHE A 268 4.08 -8.19 -0.89
C PHE A 268 4.23 -8.74 -2.30
N ILE A 269 4.06 -7.89 -3.33
CA ILE A 269 4.14 -8.32 -4.73
C ILE A 269 5.55 -8.82 -5.08
N TYR A 270 6.60 -8.12 -4.66
CA TYR A 270 7.98 -8.50 -4.99
C TYR A 270 8.50 -9.70 -4.18
N SER A 271 7.98 -9.95 -2.97
CA SER A 271 8.30 -11.20 -2.23
C SER A 271 7.87 -12.43 -3.03
N TYR A 272 6.69 -12.38 -3.64
CA TYR A 272 6.25 -13.42 -4.56
C TYR A 272 7.06 -13.39 -5.85
N GLY A 273 7.39 -12.21 -6.39
CA GLY A 273 8.13 -12.04 -7.63
C GLY A 273 9.47 -12.76 -7.60
N HIS A 274 10.30 -12.40 -6.62
CA HIS A 274 11.62 -13.00 -6.45
C HIS A 274 11.55 -14.47 -6.03
N PHE A 275 10.54 -14.88 -5.26
CA PHE A 275 10.38 -16.29 -4.93
C PHE A 275 10.07 -17.14 -6.17
N VAL A 276 9.14 -16.69 -7.02
CA VAL A 276 8.80 -17.36 -8.27
C VAL A 276 9.98 -17.34 -9.24
N ALA A 277 10.69 -16.21 -9.34
CA ALA A 277 11.91 -16.09 -10.13
C ALA A 277 12.95 -17.14 -9.71
N HIS A 278 13.20 -17.26 -8.41
CA HIS A 278 14.15 -18.23 -7.87
C HIS A 278 13.72 -19.69 -8.11
N VAL A 279 12.46 -20.03 -7.86
CA VAL A 279 11.95 -21.40 -8.05
C VAL A 279 11.91 -21.79 -9.52
N GLY A 280 11.63 -20.83 -10.41
CA GLY A 280 11.53 -21.04 -11.84
C GLY A 280 12.83 -20.88 -12.63
N ASP A 281 13.91 -20.44 -11.97
CA ASP A 281 15.17 -20.04 -12.62
C ASP A 281 14.95 -18.98 -13.72
N TRP A 282 14.15 -17.97 -13.40
CA TRP A 282 13.77 -16.87 -14.29
C TRP A 282 14.34 -15.54 -13.83
N GLY A 283 14.46 -14.58 -14.75
CA GLY A 283 14.63 -13.17 -14.37
C GLY A 283 13.37 -12.63 -13.68
N ILE A 284 13.50 -11.60 -12.85
CA ILE A 284 12.36 -11.01 -12.13
C ILE A 284 11.23 -10.55 -13.06
N THR A 285 11.57 -9.95 -14.21
CA THR A 285 10.59 -9.54 -15.22
C THR A 285 9.83 -10.73 -15.79
N GLU A 286 10.54 -11.79 -16.17
CA GLU A 286 9.94 -13.03 -16.70
C GLU A 286 9.07 -13.73 -15.66
N ALA A 287 9.43 -13.64 -14.38
CA ALA A 287 8.63 -14.17 -13.28
C ALA A 287 7.28 -13.47 -13.17
N PHE A 288 7.23 -12.14 -13.36
CA PHE A 288 5.98 -11.37 -13.35
C PHE A 288 5.06 -11.66 -14.55
N GLU A 289 5.61 -12.19 -15.65
CA GLU A 289 4.85 -12.60 -16.84
C GLU A 289 4.21 -14.00 -16.69
N GLN A 290 4.56 -14.73 -15.63
CA GLN A 290 4.04 -16.09 -15.43
C GLN A 290 2.54 -16.11 -15.11
N PRO A 291 1.81 -17.18 -15.49
CA PRO A 291 0.37 -17.32 -15.23
C PRO A 291 -0.04 -17.18 -13.76
N PHE A 292 0.89 -17.47 -12.85
CA PHE A 292 0.71 -17.27 -11.41
C PHE A 292 0.38 -15.81 -11.06
N PHE A 293 1.12 -14.84 -11.61
CA PHE A 293 0.86 -13.41 -11.37
C PHE A 293 -0.41 -12.94 -12.03
N GLY A 294 -0.73 -13.43 -13.22
CA GLY A 294 -2.04 -13.19 -13.85
C GLY A 294 -3.19 -13.63 -12.95
N THR A 295 -3.05 -14.76 -12.26
CA THR A 295 -4.07 -15.26 -11.32
C THR A 295 -4.18 -14.36 -10.08
N ILE A 296 -3.06 -13.97 -9.48
CA ILE A 296 -3.05 -13.02 -8.34
C ILE A 296 -3.70 -11.70 -8.74
N GLN A 297 -3.33 -11.14 -9.89
CA GLN A 297 -3.86 -9.88 -10.40
C GLN A 297 -5.38 -9.96 -10.62
N ILE A 298 -5.90 -11.05 -11.21
CA ILE A 298 -7.34 -11.26 -11.39
C ILE A 298 -8.07 -11.31 -10.05
N ILE A 299 -7.55 -12.03 -9.05
CA ILE A 299 -8.16 -12.11 -7.71
C ILE A 299 -8.25 -10.72 -7.07
N ILE A 300 -7.17 -9.94 -7.14
CA ILE A 300 -7.11 -8.60 -6.57
C ILE A 300 -8.03 -7.64 -7.34
N ALA A 301 -8.00 -7.67 -8.68
CA ALA A 301 -8.84 -6.82 -9.53
C ALA A 301 -10.34 -7.11 -9.32
N ALA A 302 -10.72 -8.39 -9.20
CA ALA A 302 -12.08 -8.80 -8.89
C ALA A 302 -12.53 -8.29 -7.51
N ALA A 303 -11.65 -8.34 -6.50
CA ALA A 303 -11.93 -7.77 -5.18
C ALA A 303 -12.11 -6.24 -5.24
N GLY A 304 -11.30 -5.55 -6.06
CA GLY A 304 -11.41 -4.10 -6.29
C GLY A 304 -12.73 -3.72 -6.93
N ALA A 305 -13.12 -4.42 -8.00
CA ALA A 305 -14.38 -4.19 -8.70
C ALA A 305 -15.58 -4.42 -7.76
N LEU A 306 -15.56 -5.51 -6.99
CA LEU A 306 -16.62 -5.82 -6.03
C LEU A 306 -16.69 -4.79 -4.90
N THR A 307 -15.53 -4.30 -4.44
CA THR A 307 -15.47 -3.21 -3.45
C THR A 307 -16.16 -1.96 -3.97
N ILE A 308 -15.85 -1.54 -5.21
CA ILE A 308 -16.48 -0.37 -5.85
C ILE A 308 -18.00 -0.55 -5.95
N ILE A 309 -18.46 -1.72 -6.41
CA ILE A 309 -19.89 -2.04 -6.50
C ILE A 309 -20.56 -1.89 -5.13
N ILE A 310 -19.98 -2.46 -4.08
CA ILE A 310 -20.53 -2.35 -2.72
C ILE A 310 -20.60 -0.88 -2.28
N MET A 311 -19.57 -0.08 -2.53
CA MET A 311 -19.53 1.34 -2.17
C MET A 311 -20.60 2.15 -2.92
N ILE A 312 -20.81 1.89 -4.21
CA ILE A 312 -21.85 2.53 -5.02
C ILE A 312 -23.22 2.20 -4.44
N VAL A 313 -23.50 0.92 -4.18
CA VAL A 313 -24.83 0.52 -3.73
C VAL A 313 -25.14 1.00 -2.31
N GLN A 314 -24.15 0.99 -1.42
CA GLN A 314 -24.31 1.58 -0.09
C GLN A 314 -24.67 3.07 -0.17
N ARG A 315 -24.04 3.81 -1.09
CA ARG A 315 -24.33 5.22 -1.31
C ARG A 315 -25.73 5.45 -1.89
N THR A 316 -26.17 4.65 -2.86
CA THR A 316 -27.51 4.79 -3.45
C THR A 316 -28.61 4.47 -2.44
N ASN A 317 -28.43 3.43 -1.62
CA ASN A 317 -29.40 3.06 -0.58
C ASN A 317 -29.53 4.11 0.52
N ILE A 318 -28.44 4.83 0.83
CA ILE A 318 -28.50 5.99 1.74
C ILE A 318 -29.35 7.08 1.09
N ILE A 319 -29.07 7.45 -0.16
CA ILE A 319 -29.82 8.51 -0.86
C ILE A 319 -31.32 8.19 -0.96
N SER A 320 -31.69 6.92 -1.23
CA SER A 320 -33.09 6.52 -1.31
C SER A 320 -33.84 6.52 0.03
N ARG A 321 -33.13 6.46 1.17
CA ARG A 321 -33.75 6.55 2.51
C ARG A 321 -34.09 7.99 2.92
N TYR A 322 -33.53 8.97 2.23
CA TYR A 322 -33.75 10.41 2.48
C TYR A 322 -34.60 11.09 1.40
N ARG A 323 -35.14 10.31 0.45
CA ARG A 323 -36.17 10.74 -0.51
C ARG A 323 -37.50 10.14 -0.11
#